data_AF-A0A7C4HC65-F1
#
_entry.id   AF-A0A7C4HC65-F1
#
_cell.length_a   1.000
_cell.length_b   1.000
_cell.length_c   1.000
_cell.angle_alpha   90.00
_cell.angle_beta   90.00
_cell.angle_gamma   90.00
#
_symmetry.space_group_name_H-M   'P 1'
#
loop_
_entity.id
_entity.type
_entity.pdbx_description
1 polymer ?
#
loop_
_entity_poly.entity_id
_entity_poly.type
_entity_poly.pdbx_seq_one_letter_code
_entity_poly.pdbx_strand_id
1 'polypeptide(L)'
;MCGHCCKKSPVSLLPHEDILLRRLAEFFNLEYRSTPGYKFYDALSRSYIAVSYVMELVDNKCVFLRDNKCLIHDIYKPFICRCFPYVPRSVKYNIVWSSKVIYHTVEYGISSECTFMKEYGSFLRNILEHDSSYIYRFLGREINVAREMEEKRLILLNMLSNAWRNGRVELAEGSCSTNRVVNLYEFLRTIYPDLPYFLGFNRLAIEV
;
A
#
# COMPACT_ATOMS: atom_id res chain seq x y z
N MET A 1 -10.68 3.16 20.13
CA MET A 1 -9.56 2.22 20.42
C MET A 1 -8.90 1.80 19.11
N CYS A 2 -7.68 2.26 18.84
CA CYS A 2 -6.98 2.04 17.55
C CYS A 2 -6.27 0.68 17.44
N GLY A 3 -6.06 -0.03 18.55
CA GLY A 3 -5.27 -1.27 18.58
C GLY A 3 -5.97 -2.55 18.12
N HIS A 4 -7.30 -2.54 17.95
CA HIS A 4 -8.03 -3.74 17.53
C HIS A 4 -7.77 -4.10 16.06
N CYS A 5 -7.79 -3.14 15.14
CA CYS A 5 -7.49 -3.43 13.72
C CYS A 5 -6.03 -3.87 13.53
N CYS A 6 -5.11 -3.34 14.33
CA CYS A 6 -3.69 -3.69 14.33
C CYS A 6 -3.38 -5.14 14.74
N LYS A 7 -4.38 -5.93 15.16
CA LYS A 7 -4.23 -7.35 15.55
C LYS A 7 -4.97 -8.32 14.63
N LYS A 8 -5.64 -7.82 13.59
CA LYS A 8 -6.64 -8.59 12.83
C LYS A 8 -6.21 -9.01 11.45
N SER A 9 -5.38 -8.23 10.78
CA SER A 9 -4.90 -8.58 9.44
C SER A 9 -3.50 -8.06 9.20
N PRO A 10 -2.72 -8.76 8.36
CA PRO A 10 -1.55 -8.17 7.73
C PRO A 10 -1.92 -6.85 7.04
N VAL A 11 -0.92 -5.97 6.91
CA VAL A 11 -1.11 -4.59 6.46
C VAL A 11 -0.59 -4.47 5.03
N SER A 12 -1.49 -4.23 4.07
CA SER A 12 -1.10 -4.00 2.67
C SER A 12 -0.45 -2.63 2.49
N LEU A 13 0.69 -2.60 1.80
CA LEU A 13 1.55 -1.43 1.69
C LEU A 13 1.87 -1.12 0.23
N LEU A 14 2.02 0.16 -0.08
CA LEU A 14 2.69 0.62 -1.29
C LEU A 14 4.22 0.44 -1.16
N PRO A 15 4.96 0.36 -2.28
CA PRO A 15 6.40 0.09 -2.26
C PRO A 15 7.23 1.07 -1.41
N HIS A 16 6.89 2.36 -1.41
CA HIS A 16 7.59 3.36 -0.60
C HIS A 16 7.26 3.26 0.89
N GLU A 17 6.04 2.81 1.25
CA GLU A 17 5.65 2.61 2.65
C GLU A 17 6.47 1.49 3.28
N ASP A 18 6.75 0.41 2.53
CA ASP A 18 7.60 -0.68 3.01
C ASP A 18 9.00 -0.20 3.42
N ILE A 19 9.64 0.63 2.58
CA ILE A 19 10.96 1.20 2.87
C ILE A 19 10.91 2.11 4.09
N LEU A 20 9.89 2.96 4.17
CA LEU A 20 9.71 3.90 5.27
C LEU A 20 9.46 3.18 6.60
N LEU A 21 8.58 2.19 6.61
CA LEU A 21 8.28 1.39 7.80
C LEU A 21 9.49 0.56 8.24
N ARG A 22 10.27 0.00 7.31
CA ARG A 22 11.52 -0.69 7.64
C ARG A 22 12.49 0.23 8.38
N ARG A 23 12.71 1.45 7.89
CA ARG A 23 13.56 2.45 8.55
C ARG A 23 13.03 2.86 9.92
N LEU A 24 11.72 3.06 10.04
CA LEU A 24 11.10 3.39 11.34
C LEU A 24 11.26 2.22 12.33
N ALA A 25 11.11 0.99 11.87
CA ALA A 25 11.32 -0.18 12.72
C ALA A 25 12.77 -0.30 13.18
N GLU A 26 13.74 -0.06 12.30
CA GLU A 26 15.17 -0.01 12.65
C GLU A 26 15.42 1.07 13.72
N PHE A 27 14.89 2.28 13.53
CA PHE A 27 15.00 3.37 14.50
C PHE A 27 14.44 3.01 15.89
N PHE A 28 13.30 2.32 15.93
CA PHE A 28 12.69 1.87 17.19
C PHE A 28 13.20 0.51 17.68
N ASN A 29 14.21 -0.08 17.03
CA ASN A 29 14.73 -1.41 17.31
C ASN A 29 13.62 -2.49 17.37
N LEU A 30 12.80 -2.52 16.32
CA LEU A 30 11.64 -3.40 16.18
C LEU A 30 11.87 -4.44 15.09
N GLU A 31 11.35 -5.65 15.30
CA GLU A 31 11.41 -6.72 14.31
C GLU A 31 10.35 -6.54 13.21
N TYR A 32 10.70 -5.80 12.15
CA TYR A 32 9.82 -5.62 10.99
C TYR A 32 10.06 -6.67 9.92
N ARG A 33 8.96 -7.30 9.48
CA ARG A 33 8.95 -8.25 8.36
C ARG A 33 7.85 -7.87 7.38
N SER A 34 8.18 -8.00 6.10
CA SER A 34 7.24 -7.79 5.01
C SER A 34 7.57 -8.71 3.85
N THR A 35 6.54 -9.07 3.10
CA THR A 35 6.67 -9.91 1.90
C THR A 35 6.09 -9.21 0.67
N PRO A 36 6.68 -9.41 -0.51
CA PRO A 36 6.09 -8.93 -1.76
C PRO A 36 4.70 -9.51 -1.98
N GLY A 37 3.71 -8.66 -2.22
CA GLY A 37 2.34 -9.06 -2.52
C GLY A 37 2.10 -9.32 -4.01
N TYR A 38 2.52 -8.38 -4.87
CA TYR A 38 2.44 -8.52 -6.32
C TYR A 38 3.77 -8.12 -6.96
N LYS A 39 4.17 -8.87 -7.99
CA LYS A 39 5.46 -8.68 -8.68
C LYS A 39 5.33 -8.81 -10.18
N PHE A 40 6.07 -7.98 -10.92
CA PHE A 40 6.29 -8.15 -12.35
C PHE A 40 7.67 -8.74 -12.59
N TYR A 41 7.81 -9.62 -13.56
CA TYR A 41 9.10 -10.12 -13.98
C TYR A 41 9.74 -9.15 -14.99
N ASP A 42 10.97 -8.73 -14.73
CA ASP A 42 11.81 -7.95 -15.65
C ASP A 42 12.88 -8.88 -16.27
N ALA A 43 12.70 -9.15 -17.57
CA ALA A 43 13.58 -10.01 -18.36
C ALA A 43 14.96 -9.38 -18.60
N LEU A 44 15.07 -8.04 -18.57
CA LEU A 44 16.33 -7.34 -18.78
C LEU A 44 17.28 -7.56 -17.61
N SER A 45 16.82 -7.31 -16.38
CA SER A 45 17.63 -7.51 -15.17
C SER A 45 17.59 -8.95 -14.63
N ARG A 46 16.73 -9.81 -15.18
CA ARG A 46 16.41 -11.14 -14.64
C ARG A 46 16.06 -11.05 -13.15
N SER A 47 15.12 -10.20 -12.81
CA SER A 47 14.64 -10.03 -11.44
C SER A 47 13.16 -9.71 -11.40
N TYR A 48 12.55 -9.84 -10.23
CA TYR A 48 11.18 -9.40 -10.01
C TYR A 48 11.14 -7.98 -9.47
N ILE A 49 10.21 -7.17 -9.96
CA ILE A 49 9.92 -5.83 -9.41
C ILE A 49 8.61 -5.95 -8.60
N ALA A 50 8.70 -5.78 -7.29
CA ALA A 50 7.57 -5.83 -6.38
C ALA A 50 6.86 -4.48 -6.30
N VAL A 51 5.55 -4.50 -6.55
CA VAL A 51 4.69 -3.30 -6.66
C VAL A 51 3.69 -3.15 -5.51
N SER A 52 3.62 -4.16 -4.64
CA SER A 52 2.94 -4.08 -3.36
C SER A 52 3.62 -4.99 -2.35
N TYR A 53 3.40 -4.70 -1.07
CA TYR A 53 3.94 -5.45 0.05
C TYR A 53 2.83 -5.76 1.05
N VAL A 54 3.06 -6.78 1.85
CA VAL A 54 2.25 -7.11 3.01
C VAL A 54 3.17 -7.10 4.22
N MET A 55 2.96 -6.16 5.16
CA MET A 55 3.64 -6.20 6.45
C MET A 55 3.02 -7.30 7.31
N GLU A 56 3.89 -8.17 7.81
CA GLU A 56 3.53 -9.30 8.65
C GLU A 56 3.22 -8.85 10.08
N LEU A 57 2.37 -9.63 10.75
CA LEU A 57 2.14 -9.45 12.18
C LEU A 57 3.18 -10.26 12.95
N VAL A 58 3.73 -9.67 14.01
CA VAL A 58 4.61 -10.35 14.97
C VAL A 58 3.76 -10.65 16.20
N ASP A 59 3.67 -11.90 16.63
CA ASP A 59 2.78 -12.35 17.71
C ASP A 59 1.31 -11.92 17.51
N ASN A 60 0.80 -12.03 16.28
CA ASN A 60 -0.55 -11.61 15.89
C ASN A 60 -0.86 -10.11 16.13
N LYS A 61 0.17 -9.26 16.22
CA LYS A 61 0.01 -7.80 16.32
C LYS A 61 0.94 -7.07 15.35
N CYS A 62 0.52 -5.87 14.98
CA CYS A 62 1.37 -4.91 14.29
C CYS A 62 2.60 -4.63 15.15
N VAL A 63 3.78 -4.67 14.54
CA VAL A 63 5.06 -4.47 15.22
C VAL A 63 5.13 -3.10 15.92
N PHE A 64 4.46 -2.08 15.38
CA PHE A 64 4.41 -0.73 15.94
C PHE A 64 3.38 -0.55 17.06
N LEU A 65 2.68 -1.61 17.48
CA LEU A 65 1.67 -1.54 18.54
C LEU A 65 2.30 -1.78 19.92
N ARG A 66 2.22 -0.78 20.81
CA ARG A 66 2.62 -0.84 22.22
C ARG A 66 1.49 -0.30 23.10
N ASP A 67 1.08 -1.04 24.12
CA ASP A 67 0.02 -0.63 25.06
C ASP A 67 -1.26 -0.13 24.35
N ASN A 68 -1.65 -0.80 23.26
CA ASN A 68 -2.76 -0.45 22.37
C ASN A 68 -2.65 0.92 21.67
N LYS A 69 -1.46 1.53 21.64
CA LYS A 69 -1.11 2.75 20.93
C LYS A 69 -0.13 2.44 19.79
N CYS A 70 -0.25 3.19 18.70
CA CYS A 70 0.65 3.07 17.55
C CYS A 70 1.85 4.00 17.76
N LEU A 71 3.07 3.45 17.80
CA LEU A 71 4.30 4.22 18.01
C LEU A 71 4.56 5.25 16.90
N ILE A 72 4.11 4.94 15.67
CA ILE A 72 4.31 5.78 14.49
C ILE A 72 3.08 6.64 14.17
N HIS A 73 2.15 6.82 15.13
CA HIS A 73 0.89 7.54 14.90
C HIS A 73 1.11 8.96 14.35
N ASP A 74 2.02 9.70 14.99
CA ASP A 74 2.31 11.10 14.68
C ASP A 74 3.49 11.28 13.70
N ILE A 75 4.16 10.18 13.33
CA ILE A 75 5.31 10.19 12.41
C ILE A 75 4.85 9.79 11.01
N TYR A 76 4.35 8.56 10.87
CA TYR A 76 3.84 8.05 9.62
C TYR A 76 2.89 6.89 9.86
N LYS A 77 1.61 7.12 9.60
CA LYS A 77 0.60 6.07 9.63
C LYS A 77 0.34 5.59 8.19
N PRO A 78 0.53 4.30 7.87
CA PRO A 78 0.30 3.79 6.51
C PRO A 78 -1.10 4.11 5.99
N PHE A 79 -1.22 4.24 4.67
CA PHE A 79 -2.47 4.60 4.00
C PHE A 79 -3.61 3.66 4.40
N ILE A 80 -3.37 2.35 4.36
CA ILE A 80 -4.35 1.34 4.73
C ILE A 80 -4.85 1.49 6.18
N CYS A 81 -3.98 1.95 7.08
CA CYS A 81 -4.32 2.19 8.47
C CYS A 81 -5.08 3.52 8.65
N ARG A 82 -4.86 4.51 7.78
CA ARG A 82 -5.55 5.80 7.75
C ARG A 82 -6.91 5.73 7.07
N CYS A 83 -7.11 4.81 6.11
CA CYS A 83 -8.38 4.63 5.42
C CYS A 83 -9.30 3.60 6.09
N PHE A 84 -8.84 2.89 7.13
CA PHE A 84 -9.71 1.99 7.87
C PHE A 84 -10.91 2.73 8.50
N PRO A 85 -12.17 2.26 8.33
CA PRO A 85 -12.54 0.92 7.87
C PRO A 85 -12.78 0.76 6.35
N TYR A 86 -12.65 1.81 5.55
CA TYR A 86 -12.77 1.77 4.09
C TYR A 86 -11.48 1.26 3.44
N VAL A 87 -11.39 -0.05 3.22
CA VAL A 87 -10.16 -0.73 2.79
C VAL A 87 -10.35 -1.47 1.46
N PRO A 88 -9.29 -1.69 0.67
CA PRO A 88 -9.33 -2.55 -0.51
C PRO A 88 -9.75 -3.98 -0.14
N ARG A 89 -10.75 -4.50 -0.84
CA ARG A 89 -11.11 -5.93 -0.86
C ARG A 89 -10.26 -6.71 -1.85
N SER A 90 -10.06 -6.13 -3.02
CA SER A 90 -9.22 -6.71 -4.07
C SER A 90 -8.48 -5.62 -4.83
N VAL A 91 -7.21 -5.89 -5.14
CA VAL A 91 -6.37 -5.04 -5.99
C VAL A 91 -5.90 -5.91 -7.15
N LYS A 92 -6.27 -5.53 -8.38
CA LYS A 92 -5.85 -6.22 -9.60
C LYS A 92 -4.90 -5.32 -10.37
N TYR A 93 -3.78 -5.88 -10.81
CA TYR A 93 -2.85 -5.20 -11.70
C TYR A 93 -3.04 -5.73 -13.11
N ASN A 94 -3.19 -4.82 -14.06
CA ASN A 94 -3.48 -5.14 -15.44
C ASN A 94 -2.35 -4.63 -16.33
N ILE A 95 -2.00 -5.41 -17.34
CA ILE A 95 -0.96 -5.07 -18.32
C ILE A 95 -1.60 -4.98 -19.70
N VAL A 96 -1.29 -3.90 -20.42
CA VAL A 96 -1.56 -3.78 -21.85
C VAL A 96 -0.23 -3.91 -22.57
N TRP A 97 0.08 -5.12 -23.03
CA TRP A 97 1.38 -5.48 -23.61
C TRP A 97 1.73 -4.64 -24.84
N SER A 98 0.78 -4.43 -25.75
CA SER A 98 1.01 -3.70 -27.00
C SER A 98 1.44 -2.24 -26.80
N SER A 99 0.95 -1.59 -25.76
CA SER A 99 1.30 -0.20 -25.42
C SER A 99 2.28 -0.08 -24.26
N LYS A 100 2.73 -1.21 -23.69
CA LYS A 100 3.59 -1.27 -22.50
C LYS A 100 3.04 -0.39 -21.35
N VAL A 101 1.75 -0.56 -21.06
CA VAL A 101 1.04 0.18 -19.99
C VAL A 101 0.63 -0.77 -18.88
N ILE A 102 0.85 -0.32 -17.64
CA ILE A 102 0.46 -1.01 -16.42
C ILE A 102 -0.48 -0.09 -15.66
N TYR A 103 -1.62 -0.62 -15.24
CA TYR A 103 -2.57 0.08 -14.40
C TYR A 103 -3.15 -0.87 -13.36
N HIS A 104 -3.95 -0.34 -12.46
CA HIS A 104 -4.59 -1.14 -11.42
C HIS A 104 -6.09 -0.85 -11.37
N THR A 105 -6.84 -1.82 -10.87
CA THR A 105 -8.25 -1.66 -10.48
C THR A 105 -8.42 -2.14 -9.04
N VAL A 106 -9.14 -1.37 -8.24
CA VAL A 106 -9.39 -1.69 -6.83
C VAL A 106 -10.88 -1.75 -6.56
N GLU A 107 -11.31 -2.82 -5.90
CA GLU A 107 -12.62 -2.89 -5.28
C GLU A 107 -12.46 -2.54 -3.80
N TYR A 108 -13.12 -1.48 -3.36
CA TYR A 108 -13.14 -1.08 -1.95
C TYR A 108 -14.34 -1.63 -1.21
N GLY A 109 -14.19 -1.80 0.10
CA GLY A 109 -15.27 -2.16 0.98
C GLY A 109 -15.06 -1.68 2.40
N ILE A 110 -16.08 -1.89 3.22
CA ILE A 110 -16.03 -1.58 4.64
C ILE A 110 -15.61 -2.84 5.38
N SER A 111 -14.55 -2.74 6.18
CA SER A 111 -14.08 -3.84 7.02
C SER A 111 -15.10 -4.19 8.10
N SER A 112 -15.50 -5.46 8.13
CA SER A 112 -16.29 -6.04 9.22
C SER A 112 -15.50 -6.12 10.52
N GLU A 113 -14.18 -5.94 10.53
CA GLU A 113 -13.39 -5.96 11.76
C GLU A 113 -13.49 -4.66 12.57
N CYS A 114 -14.11 -3.62 12.01
CA CYS A 114 -14.42 -2.41 12.76
C CYS A 114 -15.58 -2.66 13.72
N THR A 115 -15.33 -2.57 15.03
CA THR A 115 -16.36 -2.75 16.07
C THR A 115 -17.56 -1.84 15.86
N PHE A 116 -17.32 -0.57 15.51
CA PHE A 116 -18.39 0.38 15.20
C PHE A 116 -19.26 -0.10 14.03
N MET A 117 -18.65 -0.60 12.96
CA MET A 117 -19.41 -1.12 11.80
C MET A 117 -20.13 -2.43 12.13
N LYS A 118 -19.63 -3.23 13.08
CA LYS A 118 -20.34 -4.41 13.59
C LYS A 118 -21.57 -4.02 14.40
N GLU A 119 -21.43 -3.05 15.30
CA GLU A 119 -22.51 -2.60 16.19
C GLU A 119 -23.62 -1.85 15.43
N TYR A 120 -23.25 -0.98 14.50
CA TYR A 120 -24.20 -0.12 13.76
C TYR A 120 -24.46 -0.59 12.32
N GLY A 121 -24.01 -1.78 11.94
CA GLY A 121 -24.04 -2.26 10.56
C GLY A 121 -25.44 -2.41 9.95
N SER A 122 -26.46 -2.78 10.74
CA SER A 122 -27.86 -2.85 10.29
C SER A 122 -28.42 -1.48 9.95
N PHE A 123 -28.18 -0.50 10.84
CA PHE A 123 -28.57 0.89 10.64
C PHE A 123 -27.88 1.51 9.42
N LEU A 124 -26.57 1.31 9.29
CA LEU A 124 -25.79 1.82 8.18
C LEU A 124 -26.21 1.17 6.85
N ARG A 125 -26.48 -0.14 6.82
CA ARG A 125 -27.01 -0.79 5.61
C ARG A 125 -28.33 -0.18 5.15
N ASN A 126 -29.28 0.01 6.08
CA ASN A 126 -30.56 0.63 5.76
C ASN A 126 -30.38 2.05 5.17
N ILE A 127 -29.51 2.87 5.77
CA ILE A 127 -29.23 4.21 5.22
C ILE A 127 -28.57 4.13 3.84
N LEU A 128 -27.59 3.23 3.65
CA LEU A 128 -26.87 3.09 2.40
C LEU A 128 -27.71 2.53 1.25
N GLU A 129 -28.74 1.73 1.55
CA GLU A 129 -29.73 1.26 0.58
C GLU A 129 -30.59 2.40 0.03
N HIS A 130 -30.87 3.42 0.85
CA HIS A 130 -31.70 4.57 0.47
C HIS A 130 -30.87 5.74 -0.08
N ASP A 131 -29.65 5.94 0.42
CA ASP A 131 -28.72 6.98 -0.03
C ASP A 131 -27.28 6.47 0.03
N SER A 132 -26.81 5.93 -1.10
CA SER A 132 -25.43 5.46 -1.23
C SER A 132 -24.41 6.60 -1.11
N SER A 133 -24.81 7.87 -1.30
CA SER A 133 -23.93 9.02 -1.13
C SER A 133 -23.62 9.31 0.34
N TYR A 134 -24.42 8.78 1.27
CA TYR A 134 -24.22 8.94 2.70
C TYR A 134 -22.89 8.37 3.17
N ILE A 135 -22.36 7.35 2.48
CA ILE A 135 -21.03 6.80 2.79
C ILE A 135 -19.93 7.86 2.69
N TYR A 136 -20.04 8.80 1.74
CA TYR A 136 -19.06 9.88 1.57
C TYR A 136 -19.14 10.92 2.68
N ARG A 137 -20.32 11.09 3.29
CA ARG A 137 -20.47 11.95 4.48
C ARG A 137 -19.91 11.26 5.72
N PHE A 138 -20.12 9.95 5.83
CA PHE A 138 -19.76 9.18 7.02
C PHE A 138 -18.27 8.80 7.06
N LEU A 139 -17.71 8.33 5.94
CA LEU A 139 -16.31 7.89 5.80
C LEU A 139 -15.50 8.81 4.88
N GLY A 140 -15.89 10.09 4.76
CA GLY A 140 -15.29 11.00 3.79
C GLY A 140 -13.77 11.12 3.94
N ARG A 141 -13.27 11.11 5.17
CA ARG A 141 -11.82 11.20 5.43
C ARG A 141 -11.11 9.93 4.99
N GLU A 142 -11.65 8.77 5.31
CA GLU A 142 -11.11 7.46 4.95
C GLU A 142 -11.12 7.24 3.43
N ILE A 143 -12.21 7.65 2.76
CA ILE A 143 -12.33 7.60 1.30
C ILE A 143 -11.30 8.53 0.63
N ASN A 144 -11.08 9.73 1.17
CA ASN A 144 -10.07 10.64 0.64
C ASN A 144 -8.65 10.06 0.77
N VAL A 145 -8.33 9.40 1.89
CA VAL A 145 -7.06 8.70 2.07
C VAL A 145 -6.92 7.53 1.10
N ALA A 146 -7.99 6.76 0.88
CA ALA A 146 -8.00 5.68 -0.11
C ALA A 146 -7.73 6.21 -1.53
N ARG A 147 -8.33 7.35 -1.90
CA ARG A 147 -8.04 8.02 -3.17
C ARG A 147 -6.58 8.44 -3.28
N GLU A 148 -6.04 9.06 -2.22
CA GLU A 148 -4.61 9.44 -2.16
C GLU A 148 -3.69 8.21 -2.36
N MET A 149 -4.02 7.09 -1.72
CA MET A 149 -3.30 5.81 -1.88
C MET A 149 -3.30 5.33 -3.33
N GLU A 150 -4.45 5.35 -4.01
CA GLU A 150 -4.54 4.93 -5.42
C GLU A 150 -3.87 5.91 -6.37
N GLU A 151 -3.91 7.21 -6.08
CA GLU A 151 -3.14 8.22 -6.83
C GLU A 151 -1.63 7.93 -6.74
N LYS A 152 -1.10 7.65 -5.54
CA LYS A 152 0.31 7.29 -5.38
C LYS A 152 0.66 5.97 -6.07
N ARG A 153 -0.22 4.97 -6.01
CA ARG A 153 -0.05 3.71 -6.75
C ARG A 153 0.02 3.96 -8.25
N LEU A 154 -0.90 4.77 -8.77
CA LEU A 154 -0.96 5.10 -10.20
C LEU A 154 0.30 5.83 -10.67
N ILE A 155 0.82 6.79 -9.88
CA ILE A 155 2.08 7.47 -10.19
C ILE A 155 3.22 6.45 -10.36
N LEU A 156 3.36 5.52 -9.42
CA LEU A 156 4.41 4.49 -9.47
C LEU A 156 4.27 3.58 -10.69
N LEU A 157 3.05 3.11 -11.00
CA LEU A 157 2.80 2.24 -12.16
C LEU A 157 2.99 2.97 -13.50
N ASN A 158 2.64 4.25 -13.57
CA ASN A 158 2.88 5.08 -14.75
C ASN A 158 4.37 5.29 -15.00
N MET A 159 5.14 5.52 -13.93
CA MET A 159 6.60 5.61 -14.03
C MET A 159 7.24 4.28 -14.45
N LEU A 160 6.76 3.14 -13.94
CA LEU A 160 7.20 1.82 -14.42
C LEU A 160 6.87 1.59 -15.89
N SER A 161 5.66 1.97 -16.32
CA SER A 161 5.23 1.91 -17.72
C SER A 161 6.13 2.77 -18.61
N ASN A 162 6.48 3.98 -18.16
CA ASN A 162 7.42 4.85 -18.87
C ASN A 162 8.83 4.24 -18.95
N ALA A 163 9.32 3.65 -17.86
CA ALA A 163 10.60 2.94 -17.86
C ALA A 163 10.61 1.79 -18.86
N TRP A 164 9.50 1.04 -18.98
CA TRP A 164 9.37 -0.05 -19.94
C TRP A 164 9.29 0.42 -21.40
N ARG A 165 8.51 1.48 -21.66
CA ARG A 165 8.44 2.11 -22.99
C ARG A 165 9.80 2.66 -23.46
N ASN A 166 10.61 3.12 -22.52
CA ASN A 166 11.95 3.66 -22.80
C ASN A 166 13.07 2.60 -22.72
N GLY A 167 12.74 1.31 -22.63
CA GLY A 167 13.72 0.21 -22.63
C GLY A 167 14.60 0.12 -21.38
N ARG A 168 14.19 0.75 -20.26
CA ARG A 168 14.90 0.65 -18.96
C ARG A 168 14.53 -0.61 -18.17
N VAL A 169 13.39 -1.21 -18.49
CA VAL A 169 12.97 -2.56 -18.07
C VAL A 169 12.38 -3.26 -19.27
N GLU A 170 12.31 -4.59 -19.23
CA GLU A 170 11.53 -5.38 -20.18
C GLU A 170 10.62 -6.34 -19.42
N LEU A 171 9.37 -5.94 -19.21
CA LEU A 171 8.41 -6.81 -18.55
C LEU A 171 8.01 -7.95 -19.49
N ALA A 172 7.86 -9.15 -18.95
CA ALA A 172 7.52 -10.33 -19.74
C ALA A 172 6.57 -11.27 -18.99
N GLU A 173 5.75 -12.01 -19.75
CA GLU A 173 5.03 -13.17 -19.24
C GLU A 173 6.04 -14.29 -19.00
N GLY A 174 6.25 -14.65 -17.73
CA GLY A 174 7.19 -15.71 -17.38
C GLY A 174 7.56 -15.73 -15.91
N SER A 175 8.30 -16.77 -15.56
CA SER A 175 8.97 -16.87 -14.26
C SER A 175 10.46 -17.02 -14.47
N CYS A 176 11.23 -16.55 -13.51
CA CYS A 176 12.68 -16.78 -13.49
C CYS A 176 13.01 -17.66 -12.30
N SER A 177 14.03 -18.50 -12.45
CA SER A 177 14.58 -19.31 -11.35
C SER A 177 15.20 -18.48 -10.24
N THR A 178 15.45 -17.18 -10.48
CA THR A 178 15.93 -16.27 -9.46
C THR A 178 14.84 -15.88 -8.46
N ASN A 179 15.21 -15.87 -7.18
CA ASN A 179 14.38 -15.32 -6.11
C ASN A 179 14.67 -13.83 -5.86
N ARG A 180 15.44 -13.16 -6.72
CA ARG A 180 15.76 -11.74 -6.56
C ARG A 180 14.51 -10.90 -6.79
N VAL A 181 14.10 -10.16 -5.75
CA VAL A 181 13.01 -9.20 -5.79
C VAL A 181 13.57 -7.81 -5.47
N VAL A 182 13.21 -6.83 -6.29
CA VAL A 182 13.57 -5.42 -6.14
C VAL A 182 12.30 -4.63 -5.82
N ASN A 183 12.38 -3.71 -4.88
CA ASN A 183 11.27 -2.81 -4.55
C ASN A 183 11.07 -1.78 -5.68
N LEU A 184 9.83 -1.62 -6.15
CA LEU A 184 9.52 -0.67 -7.22
C LEU A 184 9.96 0.76 -6.91
N TYR A 185 9.77 1.24 -5.69
CA TYR A 185 10.17 2.60 -5.32
C TYR A 185 11.70 2.78 -5.39
N GLU A 186 12.46 1.82 -4.85
CA GLU A 186 13.93 1.82 -4.95
C GLU A 186 14.40 1.75 -6.40
N PHE A 187 13.79 0.88 -7.21
CA PHE A 187 14.07 0.80 -8.64
C PHE A 187 13.82 2.13 -9.34
N LEU A 188 12.64 2.73 -9.15
CA LEU A 188 12.29 3.98 -9.82
C LEU A 188 13.14 5.16 -9.36
N ARG A 189 13.62 5.19 -8.11
CA ARG A 189 14.55 6.22 -7.63
C ARG A 189 15.87 6.25 -8.40
N THR A 190 16.31 5.12 -8.96
CA THR A 190 17.51 5.09 -9.81
C THR A 190 17.32 5.78 -11.16
N ILE A 191 16.06 5.99 -11.58
CA ILE A 191 15.68 6.60 -12.86
C ILE A 191 15.11 8.02 -12.65
N TYR A 192 14.36 8.22 -11.57
CA TYR A 192 13.64 9.45 -11.21
C TYR A 192 14.05 9.91 -9.81
N PRO A 193 15.16 10.67 -9.67
CA PRO A 193 15.65 11.12 -8.36
C PRO A 193 14.64 11.95 -7.57
N ASP A 194 13.77 12.70 -8.26
CA ASP A 194 12.73 13.55 -7.66
C ASP A 194 11.47 12.78 -7.21
N LEU A 195 11.46 11.44 -7.35
CA LEU A 195 10.33 10.59 -6.93
C LEU A 195 9.82 10.88 -5.50
N PRO A 196 10.69 11.10 -4.49
CA PRO A 196 10.23 11.42 -3.14
C PRO A 196 9.35 12.68 -3.07
N TYR A 197 9.59 13.67 -3.95
CA TYR A 197 8.78 14.89 -4.05
C TYR A 197 7.37 14.59 -4.57
N PHE A 198 7.27 13.85 -5.67
CA PHE A 198 5.98 13.46 -6.27
C PHE A 198 5.13 12.62 -5.32
N LEU A 199 5.78 11.82 -4.48
CA LEU A 199 5.10 11.01 -3.48
C LEU A 199 4.76 11.80 -2.20
N GLY A 200 5.28 13.01 -2.02
CA GLY A 200 5.01 13.85 -0.85
C GLY A 200 5.79 13.44 0.40
N PHE A 201 6.87 12.67 0.26
CA PHE A 201 7.67 12.14 1.38
C PHE A 201 8.99 12.88 1.61
N ASN A 202 9.27 13.96 0.89
CA ASN A 202 10.47 14.78 1.14
C ASN A 202 10.59 15.28 2.57
N ARG A 203 9.47 15.38 3.30
CA ARG A 203 9.43 15.85 4.71
C ARG A 203 9.68 14.76 5.73
N LEU A 204 9.71 13.49 5.33
CA LEU A 204 10.14 12.37 6.16
C LEU A 204 11.63 12.09 5.91
N ALA A 205 12.42 13.14 5.68
CA ALA A 205 13.85 13.09 5.92
C ALA A 205 14.04 12.77 7.41
N ILE A 206 13.90 11.50 7.75
CA ILE A 206 14.50 10.98 8.96
C ILE A 206 15.99 11.08 8.64
N GLU A 207 16.59 12.21 9.02
CA GLU A 207 18.00 12.26 9.37
C GLU A 207 18.16 11.29 10.55
N VAL A 208 18.31 10.00 10.24
CA VAL A 208 18.90 9.01 11.13
C VAL A 208 20.35 8.87 10.71
#